data_AF-A0A859FKM6-F1
#
_entry.id   AF-A0A859FKM6-F1
#
_cell.length_a   1.000
_cell.length_b   1.000
_cell.length_c   1.000
_cell.angle_alpha   90.00
_cell.angle_beta   90.00
_cell.angle_gamma   90.00
#
_symmetry.space_group_name_H-M   'P 1'
#
loop_
_entity.id
_entity.type
_entity.pdbx_description
1 polymer ?
#
loop_
_entity_poly.entity_id
_entity_poly.type
_entity_poly.pdbx_seq_one_letter_code
_entity_poly.pdbx_strand_id
1 'polypeptide(L)'
;MINLVQKEGIMTGHEFNQFRPNEFVTRAQFATVADRWSDHMGKDITTPYTDISHHWAMSSIQAMYDLGWMSGFNDNTFRPNENMTRAQAVKVLNQMFDRPLISNVLKSKWTDIPNSH
;
A
#
# COMPACT_ATOMS: atom_id res chain seq x y z
N MET A 1 -7.29 16.21 -11.10
CA MET A 1 -7.13 14.88 -10.46
C MET A 1 -5.79 14.77 -9.75
N ILE A 2 -4.63 14.88 -10.43
CA ILE A 2 -3.31 14.87 -9.76
C ILE A 2 -3.11 16.07 -8.81
N ASN A 3 -3.54 17.27 -9.22
CA ASN A 3 -3.41 18.47 -8.38
C ASN A 3 -4.17 18.38 -7.04
N LEU A 4 -5.23 17.55 -6.96
CA LEU A 4 -5.98 17.36 -5.71
C LEU A 4 -5.14 16.57 -4.71
N VAL A 5 -4.63 15.39 -5.10
CA VAL A 5 -3.80 14.56 -4.20
C VAL A 5 -2.48 15.24 -3.83
N GLN A 6 -1.96 16.14 -4.68
CA GLN A 6 -0.82 16.97 -4.35
C GLN A 6 -1.18 18.04 -3.31
N LYS A 7 -2.30 18.77 -3.51
CA LYS A 7 -2.76 19.82 -2.59
C LYS A 7 -3.06 19.27 -1.20
N GLU A 8 -3.69 18.11 -1.13
CA GLU A 8 -4.03 17.43 0.13
C GLU A 8 -2.82 16.70 0.76
N GLY A 9 -1.64 16.75 0.15
CA GLY A 9 -0.43 16.07 0.66
C GLY A 9 -0.45 14.54 0.55
N ILE A 10 -1.53 13.96 0.05
CA ILE A 10 -1.75 12.52 -0.13
C ILE A 10 -0.65 11.90 -1.01
N MET A 11 -0.33 12.53 -2.15
CA MET A 11 0.73 12.08 -3.04
C MET A 11 1.67 13.25 -3.36
N THR A 12 2.80 13.27 -2.66
CA THR A 12 3.92 14.18 -2.89
C THR A 12 4.90 13.42 -3.79
N GLY A 13 5.17 13.90 -5.00
CA GLY A 13 6.12 13.26 -5.92
C GLY A 13 7.53 13.06 -5.33
N HIS A 14 8.45 12.57 -6.13
CA HIS A 14 9.83 12.33 -5.70
C HIS A 14 10.66 13.62 -5.60
N GLU A 15 11.91 13.46 -5.18
CA GLU A 15 12.97 14.45 -5.32
C GLU A 15 12.86 15.21 -6.66
N PHE A 16 13.16 16.51 -6.63
CA PHE A 16 13.10 17.41 -7.79
C PHE A 16 11.70 17.71 -8.35
N ASN A 17 10.64 17.66 -7.53
CA ASN A 17 9.26 18.01 -7.90
C ASN A 17 8.68 17.16 -9.05
N GLN A 18 9.15 15.92 -9.21
CA GLN A 18 8.68 15.04 -10.28
C GLN A 18 7.57 14.10 -9.79
N PHE A 19 6.41 14.12 -10.46
CA PHE A 19 5.31 13.19 -10.16
C PHE A 19 5.53 11.80 -10.76
N ARG A 20 6.19 11.71 -11.93
CA ARG A 20 6.51 10.46 -12.63
C ARG A 20 5.30 9.56 -12.94
N PRO A 21 4.35 10.04 -13.76
CA PRO A 21 3.03 9.40 -13.95
C PRO A 21 3.05 8.02 -14.60
N ASN A 22 4.16 7.63 -15.23
CA ASN A 22 4.31 6.36 -15.95
C ASN A 22 5.20 5.35 -15.21
N GLU A 23 5.73 5.70 -14.04
CA GLU A 23 6.49 4.77 -13.21
C GLU A 23 5.56 3.85 -12.42
N PHE A 24 6.04 2.63 -12.14
CA PHE A 24 5.35 1.74 -11.23
C PHE A 24 5.40 2.27 -9.81
N VAL A 25 4.37 1.95 -9.03
CA VAL A 25 4.29 2.32 -7.62
C VAL A 25 4.96 1.23 -6.78
N THR A 26 5.90 1.61 -5.93
CA THR A 26 6.52 0.71 -4.95
C THR A 26 5.58 0.46 -3.77
N ARG A 27 5.81 -0.64 -3.06
CA ARG A 27 5.04 -0.98 -1.85
C ARG A 27 5.10 0.13 -0.79
N ALA A 28 6.25 0.77 -0.60
CA ALA A 28 6.41 1.90 0.31
C ALA A 28 5.61 3.14 -0.13
N GLN A 29 5.67 3.51 -1.41
CA GLN A 29 4.87 4.63 -1.92
C GLN A 29 3.38 4.38 -1.72
N PHE A 30 2.90 3.17 -2.03
CA PHE A 30 1.50 2.83 -1.83
C PHE A 30 1.10 2.91 -0.35
N ALA A 31 1.93 2.38 0.55
CA ALA A 31 1.70 2.49 2.00
C ALA A 31 1.57 3.95 2.44
N THR A 32 2.44 4.84 1.96
CA THR A 32 2.40 6.26 2.33
C THR A 32 1.17 6.99 1.80
N VAL A 33 0.71 6.66 0.59
CA VAL A 33 -0.53 7.22 0.04
C VAL A 33 -1.73 6.73 0.84
N ALA A 34 -1.78 5.44 1.18
CA ALA A 34 -2.87 4.86 1.95
C ALA A 34 -2.95 5.43 3.38
N ASP A 35 -1.80 5.56 4.04
CA ASP A 35 -1.62 6.18 5.36
C ASP A 35 -2.12 7.63 5.41
N ARG A 36 -1.75 8.42 4.41
CA ARG A 36 -2.20 9.82 4.30
C ARG A 36 -3.68 9.92 3.94
N TRP A 37 -4.18 8.99 3.13
CA TRP A 37 -5.60 8.98 2.75
C TRP A 37 -6.51 8.66 3.93
N SER A 38 -6.05 7.82 4.88
CA SER A 38 -6.85 7.40 6.03
C SER A 38 -6.80 8.37 7.21
N ASP A 39 -6.13 9.52 7.06
CA ASP A 39 -5.81 10.47 8.13
C ASP A 39 -5.13 9.81 9.35
N HIS A 40 -4.57 8.62 9.16
CA HIS A 40 -3.99 7.81 10.22
C HIS A 40 -2.50 8.11 10.34
N MET A 41 -2.11 9.33 10.75
CA MET A 41 -0.69 9.67 10.90
C MET A 41 -0.04 8.74 11.93
N GLY A 42 0.70 7.72 11.46
CA GLY A 42 1.27 6.65 12.27
C GLY A 42 1.94 7.15 13.54
N LYS A 43 1.56 6.57 14.69
CA LYS A 43 1.98 7.05 16.02
C LYS A 43 3.03 6.17 16.68
N ASP A 44 3.21 4.94 16.21
CA ASP A 44 4.16 3.97 16.76
C ASP A 44 5.21 3.56 15.73
N ILE A 45 6.44 3.27 16.20
CA ILE A 45 7.62 2.97 15.37
C ILE A 45 8.04 1.49 15.50
N THR A 46 7.28 0.66 16.22
CA THR A 46 7.65 -0.74 16.45
C THR A 46 7.11 -1.66 15.36
N THR A 47 7.97 -2.02 14.41
CA THR A 47 7.65 -2.89 13.27
C THR A 47 8.32 -4.26 13.41
N PRO A 48 7.71 -5.35 12.92
CA PRO A 48 8.37 -6.65 12.84
C PRO A 48 9.36 -6.76 11.67
N TYR A 49 9.40 -5.77 10.77
CA TYR A 49 10.16 -5.85 9.52
C TYR A 49 11.60 -5.37 9.67
N THR A 50 12.51 -6.18 9.17
CA THR A 50 13.97 -5.97 9.31
C THR A 50 14.55 -5.02 8.26
N ASP A 51 13.85 -4.81 7.15
CA ASP A 51 14.31 -4.06 5.97
C ASP A 51 13.81 -2.60 5.93
N ILE A 52 13.26 -2.09 7.04
CA ILE A 52 12.69 -0.73 7.09
C ILE A 52 13.20 0.17 8.22
N SER A 53 14.16 -0.28 9.04
CA SER A 53 14.66 0.45 10.23
C SER A 53 15.17 1.88 9.97
N HIS A 54 15.51 2.20 8.72
CA HIS A 54 15.93 3.55 8.29
C HIS A 54 15.21 4.00 7.01
N HIS A 55 14.09 3.37 6.67
CA HIS A 55 13.35 3.67 5.45
C HIS A 55 12.43 4.86 5.67
N TRP A 56 12.37 5.80 4.73
CA TRP A 56 11.54 7.03 4.84
C TRP A 56 10.05 6.75 5.04
N ALA A 57 9.57 5.61 4.55
CA ALA A 57 8.19 5.16 4.68
C ALA A 57 7.92 4.32 5.94
N MET A 58 8.88 4.17 6.86
CA MET A 58 8.77 3.26 8.01
C MET A 58 7.49 3.50 8.84
N SER A 59 7.17 4.75 9.15
CA SER A 59 5.97 5.10 9.94
C SER A 59 4.67 4.74 9.22
N SER A 60 4.58 5.01 7.92
CA SER A 60 3.41 4.64 7.12
C SER A 60 3.30 3.13 6.95
N ILE A 61 4.41 2.43 6.74
CA ILE A 61 4.43 0.96 6.66
C ILE A 61 3.93 0.36 7.97
N GLN A 62 4.35 0.93 9.10
CA GLN A 62 3.90 0.52 10.41
C GLN A 62 2.39 0.73 10.58
N ALA A 63 1.89 1.92 10.27
CA ALA A 63 0.45 2.20 10.32
C ALA A 63 -0.37 1.22 9.48
N MET A 64 0.10 0.91 8.26
CA MET A 64 -0.58 -0.06 7.39
C MET A 64 -0.55 -1.48 7.94
N TYR A 65 0.50 -1.84 8.69
CA TYR A 65 0.59 -3.12 9.38
C TYR A 65 -0.37 -3.18 10.56
N ASP A 66 -0.43 -2.13 11.39
CA ASP A 66 -1.30 -2.05 12.56
C ASP A 66 -2.79 -2.07 12.18
N LEU A 67 -3.14 -1.44 11.05
CA LEU A 67 -4.49 -1.50 10.49
C LEU A 67 -4.82 -2.84 9.81
N GLY A 68 -3.83 -3.74 9.67
CA GLY A 68 -3.98 -5.00 8.94
C GLY A 68 -4.17 -4.84 7.43
N TRP A 69 -3.91 -3.65 6.90
CA TRP A 69 -4.12 -3.31 5.49
C TRP A 69 -2.99 -3.83 4.60
N MET A 70 -1.75 -3.77 5.08
CA MET A 70 -0.59 -4.31 4.41
C MET A 70 0.21 -5.23 5.33
N SER A 71 0.70 -6.33 4.77
CA SER A 71 1.62 -7.23 5.43
C SER A 71 2.90 -7.37 4.62
N GLY A 72 4.00 -7.67 5.32
CA GLY A 72 5.24 -8.15 4.72
C GLY A 72 5.16 -9.64 4.40
N PHE A 73 6.34 -10.24 4.33
CA PHE A 73 6.56 -11.61 3.93
C PHE A 73 7.02 -12.47 5.12
N ASN A 74 7.00 -13.79 4.94
CA ASN A 74 7.33 -14.76 5.99
C ASN A 74 8.80 -14.70 6.47
N ASP A 75 9.65 -13.95 5.78
CA ASP A 75 11.06 -13.72 6.08
C ASP A 75 11.28 -12.45 6.94
N ASN A 76 10.22 -11.88 7.53
CA ASN A 76 10.24 -10.63 8.27
C ASN A 76 10.74 -9.43 7.45
N THR A 77 10.46 -9.42 6.14
CA THR A 77 10.69 -8.26 5.26
C THR A 77 9.37 -7.65 4.80
N PHE A 78 9.37 -6.33 4.56
CA PHE A 78 8.26 -5.63 3.93
C PHE A 78 8.45 -5.48 2.41
N ARG A 79 9.71 -5.42 1.97
CA ARG A 79 10.17 -5.16 0.60
C ARG A 79 9.69 -3.79 0.09
N PRO A 80 10.07 -2.69 0.75
CA PRO A 80 9.52 -1.36 0.50
C PRO A 80 9.76 -0.85 -0.92
N ASN A 81 10.87 -1.26 -1.54
CA ASN A 81 11.31 -0.80 -2.86
C ASN A 81 10.81 -1.69 -4.01
N GLU A 82 10.15 -2.82 -3.72
CA GLU A 82 9.56 -3.65 -4.77
C GLU A 82 8.28 -3.03 -5.32
N ASN A 83 8.02 -3.24 -6.61
CA ASN A 83 6.78 -2.84 -7.26
C ASN A 83 5.60 -3.59 -6.65
N MET A 84 4.48 -2.88 -6.46
CA MET A 84 3.26 -3.49 -5.96
C MET A 84 2.46 -4.10 -7.12
N THR A 85 1.97 -5.33 -6.95
CA THR A 85 1.12 -5.97 -7.96
C THR A 85 -0.31 -5.45 -7.91
N ARG A 86 -1.06 -5.61 -9.02
CA ARG A 86 -2.48 -5.25 -9.09
C ARG A 86 -3.33 -5.98 -8.04
N ALA A 87 -3.03 -7.26 -7.79
CA ALA A 87 -3.72 -8.06 -6.79
C ALA A 87 -3.46 -7.56 -5.35
N GLN A 88 -2.21 -7.19 -5.06
CA GLN A 88 -1.86 -6.56 -3.78
C GLN A 88 -2.60 -5.23 -3.61
N ALA A 89 -2.60 -4.37 -4.63
CA ALA A 89 -3.31 -3.09 -4.60
C ALA A 89 -4.80 -3.26 -4.25
N VAL A 90 -5.49 -4.19 -4.94
CA VAL A 90 -6.92 -4.45 -4.72
C VAL A 90 -7.18 -4.98 -3.31
N LYS A 91 -6.30 -5.85 -2.79
CA LYS A 91 -6.42 -6.35 -1.41
C LYS A 91 -6.40 -5.19 -0.41
N VAL A 92 -5.44 -4.27 -0.54
CA VAL A 92 -5.34 -3.12 0.37
C VAL A 92 -6.57 -2.22 0.24
N LEU A 93 -6.99 -1.87 -0.98
CA LEU A 93 -8.16 -1.03 -1.21
C LEU A 93 -9.45 -1.63 -0.63
N ASN A 94 -9.62 -2.95 -0.71
CA ASN A 94 -10.79 -3.60 -0.10
C ASN A 94 -10.78 -3.48 1.42
N GLN A 95 -9.61 -3.57 2.07
CA GLN A 95 -9.49 -3.35 3.51
C GLN A 95 -9.73 -1.89 3.89
N MET A 96 -9.15 -0.93 3.13
CA MET A 96 -9.31 0.51 3.39
C MET A 96 -10.75 1.00 3.33
N PHE A 97 -11.56 0.42 2.44
CA PHE A 97 -12.94 0.85 2.21
C PHE A 97 -13.98 -0.11 2.79
N ASP A 98 -13.59 -0.94 3.76
CA ASP A 98 -14.45 -1.92 4.43
C ASP A 98 -15.29 -2.76 3.45
N ARG A 99 -14.69 -3.17 2.33
CA ARG A 99 -15.37 -3.94 1.29
C ARG A 99 -15.25 -5.41 1.63
N PRO A 100 -16.36 -6.09 2.03
CA PRO A 100 -16.30 -7.48 2.43
C PRO A 100 -15.88 -8.34 1.24
N LEU A 101 -15.12 -9.40 1.52
CA LEU A 101 -14.90 -10.48 0.56
C LEU A 101 -16.25 -11.08 0.22
N ILE A 102 -16.71 -10.87 -1.01
CA ILE A 102 -17.98 -11.42 -1.46
C ILE A 102 -17.73 -12.89 -1.79
N SER A 103 -17.98 -13.77 -0.81
CA SER A 103 -17.76 -15.23 -0.90
C SER A 103 -18.61 -15.92 -1.98
N ASN A 104 -19.63 -15.23 -2.50
CA ASN A 104 -20.51 -15.71 -3.57
C ASN A 104 -20.19 -15.10 -4.95
N VAL A 105 -19.02 -14.47 -5.13
CA VAL A 105 -18.61 -14.02 -6.46
C VAL A 105 -18.30 -15.24 -7.31
N LEU A 106 -19.14 -15.40 -8.34
CA LEU A 106 -19.00 -16.30 -9.47
C LEU A 106 -17.52 -16.47 -9.85
N LYS A 107 -17.11 -17.73 -10.00
CA LYS A 107 -15.87 -18.19 -10.63
C LYS A 107 -15.28 -17.10 -11.54
N SER A 108 -14.06 -16.64 -11.23
CA SER A 108 -13.45 -15.54 -11.97
C SER A 108 -13.55 -15.80 -13.48
N LYS A 109 -14.04 -14.80 -14.23
CA LYS A 109 -14.04 -14.86 -15.70
C LYS A 109 -12.65 -14.71 -16.29
N TRP A 110 -11.66 -14.38 -15.46
CA TRP A 110 -10.28 -14.11 -15.86
C TRP A 110 -9.51 -15.42 -15.89
N THR A 111 -8.81 -15.66 -17.00
CA THR A 111 -8.06 -16.92 -17.24
C THR A 111 -6.81 -17.06 -16.37
N ASP A 112 -6.33 -15.95 -15.82
CA ASP A 112 -5.09 -15.81 -15.07
C ASP A 112 -5.31 -15.64 -13.55
N ILE A 113 -6.54 -15.83 -13.07
CA ILE A 113 -6.88 -15.77 -11.64
C ILE A 113 -7.37 -17.15 -11.19
N PRO A 114 -6.61 -17.87 -10.32
CA PRO A 114 -7.07 -19.11 -9.72
C PRO A 114 -8.35 -18.89 -8.91
N ASN A 115 -9.23 -19.90 -8.85
CA ASN A 115 -10.49 -19.81 -8.07
C ASN A 115 -10.28 -19.78 -6.55
N SER A 116 -9.04 -19.84 -6.06
CA SER A 116 -8.67 -19.79 -4.65
C SER A 116 -8.30 -18.38 -4.17
N HIS A 117 -8.43 -17.37 -5.03
CA HIS A 117 -7.90 -16.03 -4.81
C HIS A 117 -8.93 -15.02 -4.28
#